data_AF-A0AAU7EAW7-F1
#
_entry.id   AF-A0AAU7EAW7-F1
#
_cell.length_a   1.000
_cell.length_b   1.000
_cell.length_c   1.000
_cell.angle_alpha   90.00
_cell.angle_beta   90.00
_cell.angle_gamma   90.00
#
_symmetry.space_group_name_H-M   'P 1'
#
loop_
_entity.id
_entity.type
_entity.pdbx_description
1 polymer ?
#
loop_
_entity_poly.entity_id
_entity_poly.type
_entity_poly.pdbx_seq_one_letter_code
_entity_poly.pdbx_strand_id
1 'polypeptide(L)'
;MNTKSKKNDYTLILLISISIILLGYSAIYLINYYSNNNILIYFPESVSSDGKKLNPNEIGDTIGGILNPIIGFTASILTFLAFYIQFKANKQQKELFRQELDSNKFESQFYEMLRLHKENVNEINIKLTFDSKTRNEIHIQTEDVSGRECFKYFLEELKIIYFVAKKSINLITHDKAINIAYSIFFHGIGVFINKPIYTKEEREFYEILKSLEYINDGNRNIGTRGNKHKFNDYVSEKSNYYGAKVLNYDLFQGHSANLAHYYRHLYQTVKFIANQNDQFLTYEQKRNYLRILRSQLSNQEQAMLFYNWKSDFGHGWQNKTNKYFTDYRMIHNLYNDLLISDFDLKVIFDIENLNYKKEINRTNDSLFEFQDWSTHIHNDL
;
A
#
# COMPACT_ATOMS: atom_id res chain seq x y z
N MET A 1 5.71 15.32 -11.37
CA MET A 1 5.72 15.98 -12.70
C MET A 1 6.61 17.20 -12.62
N ASN A 2 7.81 17.14 -13.20
CA ASN A 2 8.72 18.28 -13.26
C ASN A 2 8.83 18.69 -14.73
N THR A 3 8.43 19.93 -15.02
CA THR A 3 8.44 20.56 -16.33
C THR A 3 9.88 20.69 -16.82
N LYS A 4 10.43 19.65 -17.46
CA LYS A 4 11.63 19.80 -18.27
C LYS A 4 11.22 20.55 -19.54
N SER A 5 11.61 21.82 -19.57
CA SER A 5 11.47 22.75 -20.68
C SER A 5 11.62 22.05 -22.04
N LYS A 6 10.73 22.38 -22.98
CA LYS A 6 11.00 22.26 -24.42
C LYS A 6 12.34 22.95 -24.69
N LYS A 7 13.43 22.18 -24.61
CA LYS A 7 14.74 22.66 -25.02
C LYS A 7 14.63 22.63 -26.54
N ASN A 8 14.39 23.80 -27.15
CA ASN A 8 14.54 23.94 -28.59
C ASN A 8 15.87 23.28 -28.93
N ASP A 9 15.83 22.27 -29.79
CA ASP A 9 17.00 21.46 -30.10
C ASP A 9 17.88 22.31 -31.01
N TYR A 10 18.61 23.26 -30.41
CA TYR A 10 19.44 24.25 -31.10
C TYR A 10 20.44 23.56 -32.02
N THR A 11 20.83 22.33 -31.68
CA THR A 11 21.60 21.40 -32.51
C THR A 11 20.88 21.01 -33.79
N LEU A 12 19.59 20.69 -33.76
CA LEU A 12 18.79 20.39 -34.95
C LEU A 12 18.64 21.64 -35.83
N ILE A 13 18.32 22.79 -35.22
CA ILE A 13 18.19 24.06 -35.95
C ILE A 13 19.52 24.47 -36.58
N LEU A 14 20.64 24.31 -35.86
CA LEU A 14 21.99 24.57 -36.36
C LEU A 14 22.34 23.64 -37.53
N LEU A 15 22.05 22.35 -37.43
CA LEU A 15 22.35 21.38 -38.49
C LEU A 15 21.50 21.63 -39.74
N ILE A 16 20.21 21.93 -39.60
CA ILE A 16 19.35 22.35 -40.71
C ILE A 16 19.91 23.62 -41.35
N SER A 17 20.31 24.60 -40.53
CA SER A 17 20.89 25.86 -41.02
C SER A 17 22.19 25.64 -41.79
N ILE A 18 23.11 24.82 -41.27
CA ILE A 18 24.37 24.46 -41.94
C ILE A 18 24.10 23.72 -43.27
N SER A 19 23.06 22.90 -43.31
CA SER A 19 22.69 22.13 -44.52
C SER A 19 22.15 23.05 -45.61
N ILE A 20 21.30 24.00 -45.24
CA ILE A 20 20.78 25.04 -46.14
C ILE A 20 21.92 25.92 -46.65
N ILE A 21 22.87 26.28 -45.78
CA ILE A 21 24.06 27.06 -46.14
C ILE A 21 24.95 26.29 -47.11
N LEU A 22 25.22 25.00 -46.86
CA LEU A 22 26.04 24.17 -47.74
C LEU A 22 25.37 23.94 -49.10
N LEU A 23 24.06 23.71 -49.13
CA LEU A 23 23.28 23.64 -50.36
C LEU A 23 23.34 24.98 -51.12
N GLY A 24 23.13 26.10 -50.44
CA GLY A 24 23.24 27.44 -51.01
C GLY A 24 24.64 27.72 -51.56
N TYR A 25 25.69 27.39 -50.81
CA TYR A 25 27.08 27.53 -51.23
C TYR A 25 27.40 26.66 -52.44
N SER A 26 26.93 25.41 -52.45
CA SER A 26 27.11 24.51 -53.60
C SER A 26 26.41 25.04 -54.86
N ALA A 27 25.21 25.61 -54.71
CA ALA A 27 24.47 26.22 -55.79
C ALA A 27 25.15 27.50 -56.30
N ILE A 28 25.67 28.36 -55.41
CA ILE A 28 26.41 29.57 -55.78
C ILE A 28 27.73 29.22 -56.47
N TYR A 29 28.47 28.23 -55.96
CA TYR A 29 29.69 27.74 -56.58
C TYR A 29 29.42 27.19 -57.99
N LEU A 30 28.32 26.43 -58.15
CA LEU A 30 27.83 25.98 -59.45
C LEU A 30 27.54 27.16 -60.38
N ILE A 31 26.73 28.13 -59.95
CA ILE A 31 26.38 29.30 -60.77
C ILE A 31 27.64 30.07 -61.18
N ASN A 32 28.56 30.33 -60.24
CA ASN A 32 29.80 31.06 -60.52
C ASN A 32 30.75 30.27 -61.43
N TYR A 33 30.92 28.97 -61.23
CA TYR A 33 31.76 28.13 -62.07
C TYR A 33 31.24 28.10 -63.52
N TYR A 34 29.92 27.97 -63.70
CA TYR A 34 29.33 27.92 -65.03
C TYR A 34 29.26 29.29 -65.69
N SER A 35 29.09 30.36 -64.91
CA SER A 35 29.13 31.73 -65.41
C SER A 35 30.55 32.12 -65.85
N ASN A 36 31.58 31.82 -65.05
CA ASN A 36 32.97 32.17 -65.36
C ASN A 36 33.54 31.38 -66.54
N ASN A 37 33.06 30.15 -66.75
CA ASN A 37 33.44 29.33 -67.91
C ASN A 37 32.48 29.53 -69.10
N ASN A 38 31.59 30.54 -69.06
CA ASN A 38 30.54 30.82 -70.07
C ASN A 38 29.57 29.67 -70.38
N ILE A 39 29.59 28.56 -69.63
CA ILE A 39 28.84 27.32 -69.86
C ILE A 39 27.31 27.54 -69.86
N LEU A 40 26.82 28.55 -69.13
CA LEU A 40 25.39 28.91 -69.05
C LEU A 40 24.85 29.65 -70.29
N ILE A 41 25.72 30.26 -71.11
CA ILE A 41 25.35 31.09 -72.28
C ILE A 41 25.95 30.52 -73.58
N TYR A 42 27.12 29.89 -73.49
CA TYR A 42 27.80 29.13 -74.54
C TYR A 42 28.24 27.79 -73.95
N PHE A 43 27.60 26.69 -74.33
CA PHE A 43 28.13 25.36 -74.02
C PHE A 43 29.57 25.28 -74.54
N PRO A 44 30.58 24.97 -73.71
CA PRO A 44 31.94 24.87 -74.19
C PRO A 44 31.98 23.76 -75.23
N GLU A 45 32.62 24.01 -76.37
CA GLU A 45 33.03 22.92 -77.26
C GLU A 45 34.11 22.14 -76.52
N SER A 46 33.70 21.23 -75.64
CA SER A 46 34.62 20.33 -74.98
C SER A 46 35.09 19.38 -76.07
N VAL A 47 36.35 19.51 -76.46
CA VAL A 47 36.97 18.77 -77.55
C VAL A 47 37.65 17.54 -76.95
N SER A 48 37.43 16.34 -77.49
CA SER A 48 38.25 15.17 -77.09
C SER A 48 39.71 15.42 -77.49
N SER A 49 40.66 14.65 -76.94
CA SER A 49 42.08 14.72 -77.32
C SER A 49 42.35 14.61 -78.83
N ASP A 50 41.35 14.18 -79.61
CA ASP A 50 41.37 14.03 -81.08
C ASP A 50 40.58 15.11 -81.84
N GLY A 51 40.18 16.22 -81.22
CA GLY A 51 39.62 17.35 -81.98
C GLY A 51 38.10 17.32 -82.22
N LYS A 52 37.34 16.37 -81.64
CA LYS A 52 35.88 16.25 -81.85
C LYS A 52 35.07 16.90 -80.72
N LYS A 53 34.01 17.64 -81.07
CA LYS A 53 33.03 18.18 -80.11
C LYS A 53 32.36 17.04 -79.36
N LEU A 54 32.41 17.08 -78.03
CA LEU A 54 31.70 16.17 -77.15
C LEU A 54 30.19 16.45 -77.21
N ASN A 55 29.40 15.39 -77.09
CA ASN A 55 27.94 15.44 -77.16
C ASN A 55 27.38 16.08 -75.87
N PRO A 56 26.21 16.76 -75.90
CA PRO A 56 25.59 17.35 -74.70
C PRO A 56 25.41 16.35 -73.53
N ASN A 57 25.24 15.07 -73.86
CA ASN A 57 25.19 13.98 -72.88
C ASN A 57 26.53 13.79 -72.13
N GLU A 58 27.67 13.88 -72.80
CA GLU A 58 29.01 13.66 -72.20
C GLU A 58 29.41 14.81 -71.25
N ILE A 59 28.93 16.03 -71.56
CA ILE A 59 29.09 17.20 -70.69
C ILE A 59 28.21 17.05 -69.45
N GLY A 60 26.95 16.63 -69.63
CA GLY A 60 26.04 16.29 -68.53
C GLY A 60 26.59 15.20 -67.62
N ASP A 61 27.23 14.18 -68.19
CA ASP A 61 27.85 13.08 -67.45
C ASP A 61 29.07 13.53 -66.65
N THR A 62 29.88 14.45 -67.17
CA THR A 62 31.05 15.01 -66.45
C THR A 62 30.60 15.84 -65.24
N ILE A 63 29.55 16.65 -65.43
CA ILE A 63 28.93 17.46 -64.38
C ILE A 63 28.30 16.57 -63.31
N GLY A 64 27.51 15.58 -63.73
CA GLY A 64 26.90 14.59 -62.84
C GLY A 64 27.95 13.79 -62.08
N GLY A 65 29.06 13.43 -62.74
CA GLY A 65 30.17 12.71 -62.12
C GLY A 65 30.88 13.47 -61.00
N ILE A 66 30.96 14.80 -61.08
CA ILE A 66 31.56 15.66 -60.04
C ILE A 66 30.56 15.97 -58.93
N LEU A 67 29.29 16.24 -59.27
CA LEU A 67 28.28 16.66 -58.31
C LEU A 67 27.68 15.50 -57.50
N ASN A 68 27.45 14.34 -58.11
CA ASN A 68 26.82 13.20 -57.45
C ASN A 68 27.58 12.74 -56.19
N PRO A 69 28.92 12.65 -56.17
CA PRO A 69 29.67 12.32 -54.96
C PRO A 69 29.51 13.36 -53.83
N ILE A 70 29.47 14.65 -54.16
CA ILE A 70 29.35 15.75 -53.18
C ILE A 70 27.94 15.74 -52.56
N ILE A 71 26.91 15.63 -53.41
CA ILE A 71 25.52 15.55 -52.97
C ILE A 71 25.32 14.25 -52.16
N GLY A 72 25.83 13.12 -52.65
CA GLY A 72 25.74 11.83 -51.98
C GLY A 72 26.41 11.80 -50.60
N PHE A 73 27.60 12.40 -50.48
CA PHE A 73 28.33 12.51 -49.21
C PHE A 73 27.58 13.41 -48.22
N THR A 74 27.09 14.57 -48.68
CA THR A 74 26.30 15.50 -47.86
C THR A 74 25.00 14.84 -47.39
N ALA A 75 24.28 14.16 -48.29
CA ALA A 75 23.06 13.43 -47.96
C ALA A 75 23.33 12.29 -46.97
N SER A 76 24.45 11.58 -47.09
CA SER A 76 24.84 10.51 -46.17
C SER A 76 25.13 11.02 -44.76
N ILE A 77 25.84 12.15 -44.63
CA ILE A 77 26.07 12.79 -43.32
C ILE A 77 24.76 13.25 -42.69
N LEU A 78 23.87 13.87 -43.48
CA LEU A 78 22.57 14.32 -42.99
C LEU A 78 21.69 13.17 -42.54
N THR A 79 21.68 12.10 -43.31
CA THR A 79 20.95 10.87 -42.99
C THR A 79 21.50 10.25 -41.71
N PHE A 80 22.82 10.16 -41.55
CA PHE A 80 23.45 9.67 -40.31
C PHE A 80 23.08 10.54 -39.09
N LEU A 81 23.13 11.86 -39.22
CA LEU A 81 22.77 12.78 -38.15
C LEU A 81 21.30 12.65 -37.76
N ALA A 82 20.40 12.53 -38.75
CA ALA A 82 18.98 12.31 -38.51
C ALA A 82 18.75 11.01 -37.73
N PHE A 83 19.39 9.91 -38.14
CA PHE A 83 19.33 8.63 -37.43
C PHE A 83 19.93 8.71 -36.03
N TYR A 84 21.02 9.46 -35.83
CA TYR A 84 21.62 9.62 -34.51
C TYR A 84 20.71 10.38 -33.53
N ILE A 85 20.05 11.45 -34.01
CA ILE A 85 19.06 12.19 -33.22
C ILE A 85 17.86 11.29 -32.89
N GLN A 86 17.36 10.55 -33.88
CA GLN A 86 16.27 9.59 -33.67
C GLN A 86 16.65 8.49 -32.66
N PHE A 87 17.88 7.97 -32.74
CA PHE A 87 18.40 6.99 -31.78
C PHE A 87 18.42 7.55 -30.36
N LYS A 88 18.89 8.80 -30.19
CA LYS A 88 18.90 9.48 -28.89
C LYS A 88 17.47 9.71 -28.35
N ALA A 89 16.55 10.14 -29.20
CA ALA A 89 15.14 10.31 -28.84
C ALA A 89 14.49 8.98 -28.43
N ASN A 90 14.73 7.91 -29.20
CA ASN A 90 14.25 6.56 -28.89
C ASN A 90 14.81 6.05 -27.56
N LYS A 91 16.08 6.35 -27.23
CA LYS A 91 16.66 5.99 -25.93
C LYS A 91 15.94 6.68 -24.77
N GLN A 92 15.68 7.99 -24.89
CA GLN A 92 14.93 8.74 -23.88
C GLN A 92 13.48 8.27 -23.76
N GLN A 93 12.81 8.00 -24.87
CA GLN A 93 11.46 7.46 -24.89
C GLN A 93 11.40 6.10 -24.20
N LYS A 94 12.38 5.23 -24.43
CA LYS A 94 12.49 3.93 -23.76
C LYS A 94 12.69 4.07 -22.26
N GLU A 95 13.46 5.06 -21.81
CA GLU A 95 13.65 5.35 -20.38
C GLU A 95 12.37 5.85 -19.72
N LEU A 96 11.66 6.80 -20.34
CA LEU A 96 10.36 7.29 -19.85
C LEU A 96 9.31 6.16 -19.80
N PHE A 97 9.22 5.37 -20.87
CA PHE A 97 8.32 4.23 -20.93
C PHE A 97 8.60 3.19 -19.83
N ARG A 98 9.89 2.94 -19.52
CA ARG A 98 10.25 2.06 -18.39
C ARG A 98 9.78 2.61 -17.05
N GLN A 99 9.94 3.92 -16.82
CA GLN A 99 9.46 4.55 -15.58
C GLN A 99 7.94 4.46 -15.43
N GLU A 100 7.19 4.71 -16.51
CA GLU A 100 5.73 4.55 -16.52
C GLU A 100 5.31 3.10 -16.28
N LEU A 101 5.99 2.14 -16.92
CA LEU A 101 5.74 0.71 -16.70
C LEU A 101 5.96 0.31 -15.24
N ASP A 102 7.05 0.77 -14.61
CA ASP A 102 7.36 0.44 -13.22
C ASP A 102 6.32 1.05 -12.26
N SER A 103 5.89 2.29 -12.52
CA SER A 103 4.79 2.93 -11.77
C SER A 103 3.47 2.17 -11.91
N ASN A 104 3.09 1.79 -13.14
CA ASN A 104 1.85 1.07 -13.41
C ASN A 104 1.87 -0.34 -12.80
N LYS A 105 3.02 -1.03 -12.84
CA LYS A 105 3.18 -2.35 -12.19
C LYS A 105 3.03 -2.24 -10.68
N PHE A 106 3.66 -1.24 -10.07
CA PHE A 106 3.53 -0.97 -8.64
C PHE A 106 2.08 -0.72 -8.25
N GLU A 107 1.38 0.16 -8.98
CA GLU A 107 -0.01 0.52 -8.69
C GLU A 107 -0.96 -0.68 -8.87
N SER A 108 -0.79 -1.45 -9.95
CA SER A 108 -1.54 -2.69 -10.17
C SER A 108 -1.32 -3.70 -9.04
N GLN A 109 -0.05 -3.91 -8.63
CA GLN A 109 0.28 -4.78 -7.51
C GLN A 109 -0.34 -4.29 -6.19
N PHE A 110 -0.32 -2.98 -5.93
CA PHE A 110 -0.97 -2.41 -4.75
C PHE A 110 -2.48 -2.69 -4.73
N TYR A 111 -3.18 -2.42 -5.82
CA TYR A 111 -4.64 -2.64 -5.87
C TYR A 111 -4.99 -4.13 -5.79
N GLU A 112 -4.15 -5.01 -6.32
CA GLU A 112 -4.32 -6.45 -6.15
C GLU A 112 -4.15 -6.88 -4.69
N MET A 113 -3.14 -6.37 -3.99
CA MET A 113 -2.97 -6.61 -2.55
C MET A 113 -4.14 -6.05 -1.72
N LEU A 114 -4.68 -4.89 -2.12
CA LEU A 114 -5.87 -4.30 -1.51
C LEU A 114 -7.11 -5.18 -1.73
N ARG A 115 -7.28 -5.73 -2.94
CA ARG A 115 -8.36 -6.66 -3.29
C ARG A 115 -8.28 -7.92 -2.45
N LEU A 116 -7.11 -8.56 -2.39
CA LEU A 116 -6.87 -9.76 -1.57
C LEU A 116 -7.14 -9.51 -0.09
N HIS A 117 -6.79 -8.32 0.42
CA HIS A 117 -7.13 -7.97 1.80
C HIS A 117 -8.64 -7.86 2.02
N LYS A 118 -9.38 -7.27 1.08
CA LYS A 118 -10.86 -7.21 1.15
C LYS A 118 -11.50 -8.60 1.05
N GLU A 119 -10.93 -9.49 0.25
CA GLU A 119 -11.39 -10.88 0.16
C GLU A 119 -11.20 -11.61 1.47
N ASN A 120 -10.01 -11.51 2.09
CA ASN A 120 -9.78 -12.05 3.43
C ASN A 120 -10.81 -11.51 4.45
N VAL A 121 -11.15 -10.22 4.39
CA VAL A 121 -12.18 -9.64 5.27
C VAL A 121 -13.53 -10.31 5.03
N ASN A 122 -13.94 -10.42 3.76
CA ASN A 122 -15.24 -10.97 3.38
C ASN A 122 -15.38 -12.46 3.70
N GLU A 123 -14.28 -13.22 3.71
CA GLU A 123 -14.26 -14.63 4.08
C GLU A 123 -14.44 -14.86 5.60
N ILE A 124 -14.14 -13.86 6.43
CA ILE A 124 -14.40 -13.93 7.87
C ILE A 124 -15.90 -14.03 8.09
N ASN A 125 -16.33 -15.13 8.72
CA ASN A 125 -17.71 -15.34 9.11
C ASN A 125 -17.81 -15.93 10.53
N ILE A 126 -18.92 -15.64 11.18
CA ILE A 126 -19.32 -16.18 12.48
C ILE A 126 -20.77 -16.62 12.35
N LYS A 127 -21.08 -17.84 12.79
CA LYS A 127 -22.45 -18.34 12.85
C LYS A 127 -23.04 -18.07 14.24
N LEU A 128 -24.01 -17.17 14.29
CA LEU A 128 -24.81 -16.93 15.49
C LEU A 128 -25.90 -18.00 15.60
N THR A 129 -26.17 -18.43 16.82
CA THR A 129 -27.19 -19.43 17.16
C THR A 129 -28.12 -18.85 18.21
N PHE A 130 -29.41 -18.79 17.88
CA PHE A 130 -30.49 -18.32 18.73
C PHE A 130 -31.44 -19.46 19.04
N ASP A 131 -31.84 -19.57 20.30
CA ASP A 131 -32.88 -20.49 20.74
C ASP A 131 -34.12 -19.77 21.25
N SER A 132 -35.27 -20.39 21.02
CA SER A 132 -36.53 -19.99 21.66
C SER A 132 -37.30 -21.22 22.10
N LYS A 133 -37.95 -21.14 23.26
CA LYS A 133 -38.77 -22.22 23.81
C LYS A 133 -40.24 -21.85 23.70
N THR A 134 -41.00 -22.63 22.94
CA THR A 134 -42.46 -22.44 22.79
C THR A 134 -43.19 -23.71 23.20
N ARG A 135 -44.00 -23.65 24.26
CA ARG A 135 -44.94 -24.71 24.75
C ARG A 135 -44.39 -26.12 25.01
N ASN A 136 -43.09 -26.37 24.74
CA ASN A 136 -42.19 -27.51 25.09
C ASN A 136 -41.22 -27.85 23.95
N GLU A 137 -41.30 -27.19 22.81
CA GLU A 137 -40.34 -27.33 21.70
C GLU A 137 -39.27 -26.25 21.77
N ILE A 138 -38.04 -26.62 21.41
CA ILE A 138 -36.90 -25.71 21.27
C ILE A 138 -36.73 -25.44 19.78
N HIS A 139 -36.92 -24.19 19.37
CA HIS A 139 -36.62 -23.75 18.00
C HIS A 139 -35.25 -23.11 17.99
N ILE A 140 -34.36 -23.63 17.14
CA ILE A 140 -33.02 -23.11 16.91
C ILE A 140 -33.02 -22.37 15.57
N GLN A 141 -32.58 -21.13 15.59
CA GLN A 141 -32.36 -20.30 14.41
C GLN A 141 -30.88 -19.92 14.34
N THR A 142 -30.33 -19.88 13.13
CA THR A 142 -28.94 -19.49 12.92
C THR A 142 -28.88 -18.31 11.97
N GLU A 143 -27.99 -17.36 12.26
CA GLU A 143 -27.72 -16.19 11.43
C GLU A 143 -26.22 -16.11 11.17
N ASP A 144 -25.82 -15.94 9.91
CA ASP A 144 -24.41 -15.79 9.56
C ASP A 144 -24.07 -14.30 9.53
N VAL A 145 -23.10 -13.91 10.35
CA VAL A 145 -22.47 -12.59 10.30
C VAL A 145 -21.16 -12.72 9.54
N SER A 146 -20.94 -11.85 8.56
CA SER A 146 -19.76 -11.91 7.70
C SER A 146 -19.06 -10.56 7.57
N GLY A 147 -17.80 -10.59 7.19
CA GLY A 147 -17.04 -9.39 6.89
C GLY A 147 -16.63 -8.60 8.14
N ARG A 148 -16.72 -7.28 8.04
CA ARG A 148 -16.26 -6.33 9.06
C ARG A 148 -17.07 -6.39 10.36
N GLU A 149 -18.34 -6.80 10.27
CA GLU A 149 -19.23 -6.88 11.43
C GLU A 149 -18.74 -7.90 12.47
N CYS A 150 -18.06 -8.96 12.02
CA CYS A 150 -17.41 -9.95 12.89
C CYS A 150 -16.43 -9.34 13.91
N PHE A 151 -15.76 -8.22 13.55
CA PHE A 151 -14.79 -7.59 14.44
C PHE A 151 -15.41 -6.98 15.70
N LYS A 152 -16.72 -6.68 15.69
CA LYS A 152 -17.45 -6.27 16.91
C LYS A 152 -17.52 -7.40 17.92
N TYR A 153 -17.76 -8.62 17.44
CA TYR A 153 -17.83 -9.84 18.25
C TYR A 153 -16.43 -10.23 18.77
N PHE A 154 -15.42 -10.20 17.89
CA PHE A 154 -14.03 -10.47 18.28
C PHE A 154 -13.52 -9.53 19.36
N LEU A 155 -13.84 -8.23 19.25
CA LEU A 155 -13.42 -7.24 20.23
C LEU A 155 -14.06 -7.50 21.60
N GLU A 156 -15.34 -7.83 21.64
CA GLU A 156 -16.04 -8.16 22.89
C GLU A 156 -15.52 -9.47 23.50
N GLU A 157 -15.30 -10.49 22.70
CA GLU A 157 -14.71 -11.76 23.16
C GLU A 157 -13.32 -11.53 23.77
N LEU A 158 -12.45 -10.76 23.10
CA LEU A 158 -11.13 -10.40 23.62
C LEU A 158 -11.22 -9.63 24.95
N LYS A 159 -12.19 -8.72 25.09
CA LYS A 159 -12.45 -7.98 26.35
C LYS A 159 -12.78 -8.94 27.48
N ILE A 160 -13.67 -9.91 27.24
CA ILE A 160 -14.04 -10.92 28.24
C ILE A 160 -12.81 -11.70 28.68
N ILE A 161 -12.01 -12.21 27.73
CA ILE A 161 -10.80 -12.98 28.04
C ILE A 161 -9.81 -12.12 28.86
N TYR A 162 -9.62 -10.86 28.48
CA TYR A 162 -8.73 -9.94 29.18
C TYR A 162 -9.13 -9.74 30.64
N PHE A 163 -10.41 -9.46 30.93
CA PHE A 163 -10.86 -9.23 32.30
C PHE A 163 -10.84 -10.51 33.14
N VAL A 164 -11.09 -11.69 32.56
CA VAL A 164 -10.85 -12.97 33.25
C VAL A 164 -9.38 -13.11 33.61
N ALA A 165 -8.46 -12.91 32.66
CA ALA A 165 -7.02 -13.00 32.91
C ALA A 165 -6.56 -12.01 33.99
N LYS A 166 -7.08 -10.78 33.97
CA LYS A 166 -6.80 -9.73 34.96
C LYS A 166 -7.26 -10.12 36.37
N LYS A 167 -8.42 -10.79 36.49
CA LYS A 167 -8.96 -11.21 37.79
C LYS A 167 -8.29 -12.47 38.33
N SER A 168 -7.99 -13.45 37.47
CA SER A 168 -7.43 -14.74 37.87
C SER A 168 -5.99 -14.65 38.40
N ILE A 169 -5.20 -13.66 37.95
CA ILE A 169 -3.79 -13.51 38.31
C ILE A 169 -3.60 -12.24 39.14
N ASN A 170 -3.22 -12.41 40.41
CA ASN A 170 -2.99 -11.28 41.29
C ASN A 170 -1.77 -10.45 40.82
N LEU A 171 -1.91 -9.11 40.82
CA LEU A 171 -0.87 -8.15 40.42
C LEU A 171 -0.32 -8.36 38.99
N ILE A 172 -1.11 -8.91 38.07
CA ILE A 172 -0.73 -9.02 36.66
C ILE A 172 -0.60 -7.63 36.02
N THR A 173 0.45 -7.45 35.22
CA THR A 173 0.60 -6.23 34.41
C THR A 173 -0.38 -6.23 33.24
N HIS A 174 -0.84 -5.05 32.80
CA HIS A 174 -1.77 -4.95 31.66
C HIS A 174 -1.19 -5.61 30.39
N ASP A 175 0.13 -5.53 30.20
CA ASP A 175 0.87 -6.13 29.08
C ASP A 175 0.84 -7.67 29.13
N LYS A 176 1.08 -8.25 30.31
CA LYS A 176 0.99 -9.71 30.47
C LYS A 176 -0.44 -10.20 30.31
N ALA A 177 -1.42 -9.42 30.80
CA ALA A 177 -2.85 -9.75 30.67
C ALA A 177 -3.30 -9.76 29.20
N ILE A 178 -2.95 -8.74 28.41
CA ILE A 178 -3.32 -8.71 26.98
C ILE A 178 -2.58 -9.76 26.17
N ASN A 179 -1.33 -10.08 26.51
CA ASN A 179 -0.59 -11.17 25.90
C ASN A 179 -1.29 -12.52 26.08
N ILE A 180 -1.67 -12.84 27.32
CA ILE A 180 -2.44 -14.05 27.64
C ILE A 180 -3.77 -14.04 26.90
N ALA A 181 -4.50 -12.92 26.97
CA ALA A 181 -5.83 -12.82 26.39
C ALA A 181 -5.82 -12.98 24.86
N TYR A 182 -4.89 -12.30 24.18
CA TYR A 182 -4.75 -12.40 22.74
C TYR A 182 -4.29 -13.80 22.30
N SER A 183 -3.41 -14.45 23.07
CA SER A 183 -3.00 -15.84 22.81
C SER A 183 -4.18 -16.80 22.87
N ILE A 184 -5.04 -16.70 23.89
CA ILE A 184 -6.25 -17.52 24.01
C ILE A 184 -7.25 -17.18 22.90
N PHE A 185 -7.49 -15.90 22.63
CA PHE A 185 -8.36 -15.44 21.55
C PHE A 185 -7.92 -15.98 20.17
N PHE A 186 -6.62 -15.97 19.89
CA PHE A 186 -6.10 -16.35 18.59
C PHE A 186 -6.06 -17.87 18.42
N HIS A 187 -5.62 -18.62 19.43
CA HIS A 187 -5.44 -20.08 19.33
C HIS A 187 -6.65 -20.90 19.81
N GLY A 188 -7.47 -20.35 20.70
CA GLY A 188 -8.56 -21.04 21.35
C GLY A 188 -8.13 -21.82 22.60
N ILE A 189 -9.07 -22.05 23.53
CA ILE A 189 -8.82 -22.75 24.79
C ILE A 189 -8.39 -24.21 24.59
N GLY A 190 -8.90 -24.86 23.53
CA GLY A 190 -8.64 -26.27 23.24
C GLY A 190 -7.16 -26.59 23.00
N VAL A 191 -6.37 -25.61 22.54
CA VAL A 191 -4.92 -25.75 22.34
C VAL A 191 -4.17 -25.87 23.68
N PHE A 192 -4.74 -25.36 24.77
CA PHE A 192 -4.06 -25.23 26.05
C PHE A 192 -4.54 -26.20 27.11
N ILE A 193 -5.81 -26.61 27.06
CA ILE A 193 -6.48 -27.29 28.18
C ILE A 193 -5.83 -28.61 28.62
N ASN A 194 -5.20 -29.33 27.69
CA ASN A 194 -4.58 -30.64 27.95
C ASN A 194 -3.07 -30.53 28.23
N LYS A 195 -2.52 -29.32 28.37
CA LYS A 195 -1.09 -29.16 28.66
C LYS A 195 -0.80 -29.54 30.12
N PRO A 196 0.29 -30.27 30.38
CA PRO A 196 0.66 -30.64 31.74
C PRO A 196 1.01 -29.40 32.57
N ILE A 197 0.72 -29.48 33.87
CA ILE A 197 0.85 -28.35 34.81
C ILE A 197 1.95 -28.69 35.83
N TYR A 198 3.03 -27.93 35.82
CA TYR A 198 4.18 -28.14 36.71
C TYR A 198 4.46 -26.94 37.61
N THR A 199 4.26 -25.73 37.11
CA THR A 199 4.60 -24.46 37.77
C THR A 199 3.38 -23.76 38.36
N LYS A 200 3.63 -22.77 39.22
CA LYS A 200 2.56 -21.90 39.75
C LYS A 200 1.91 -21.07 38.64
N GLU A 201 2.70 -20.54 37.71
CA GLU A 201 2.20 -19.73 36.59
C GLU A 201 1.30 -20.57 35.65
N GLU A 202 1.65 -21.83 35.40
CA GLU A 202 0.80 -22.75 34.62
C GLU A 202 -0.53 -23.04 35.33
N ARG A 203 -0.54 -23.15 36.67
CA ARG A 203 -1.80 -23.28 37.44
C ARG A 203 -2.66 -22.05 37.32
N GLU A 204 -2.07 -20.87 37.50
CA GLU A 204 -2.75 -19.58 37.36
C GLU A 204 -3.36 -19.42 35.96
N PHE A 205 -2.61 -19.80 34.92
CA PHE A 205 -3.10 -19.81 33.54
C PHE A 205 -4.21 -20.84 33.33
N TYR A 206 -4.11 -22.03 33.93
CA TYR A 206 -5.16 -23.06 33.83
C TYR A 206 -6.48 -22.62 34.49
N GLU A 207 -6.43 -21.86 35.59
CA GLU A 207 -7.64 -21.28 36.20
C GLU A 207 -8.32 -20.23 35.32
N ILE A 208 -7.56 -19.52 34.47
CA ILE A 208 -8.14 -18.67 33.41
C ILE A 208 -8.95 -19.54 32.44
N LEU A 209 -8.36 -20.64 31.96
CA LEU A 209 -9.02 -21.54 30.99
C LEU A 209 -10.32 -22.12 31.55
N LYS A 210 -10.31 -22.61 32.79
CA LYS A 210 -11.53 -23.08 33.48
C LYS A 210 -12.60 -22.00 33.62
N SER A 211 -12.18 -20.77 33.92
CA SER A 211 -13.11 -19.65 34.05
C SER A 211 -13.77 -19.32 32.71
N LEU A 212 -13.02 -19.43 31.61
CA LEU A 212 -13.54 -19.26 30.26
C LEU A 212 -14.45 -20.42 29.82
N GLU A 213 -14.11 -21.67 30.16
CA GLU A 213 -15.01 -22.81 29.95
C GLU A 213 -16.33 -22.64 30.70
N TYR A 214 -16.28 -22.21 31.96
CA TYR A 214 -17.47 -21.91 32.75
C TYR A 214 -18.35 -20.83 32.08
N ILE A 215 -17.74 -19.75 31.58
CA ILE A 215 -18.45 -18.72 30.82
C ILE A 215 -19.06 -19.29 29.55
N ASN A 216 -18.29 -20.09 28.79
CA ASN A 216 -18.76 -20.66 27.53
C ASN A 216 -19.89 -21.68 27.72
N ASP A 217 -19.83 -22.50 28.77
CA ASP A 217 -20.91 -23.41 29.15
C ASP A 217 -22.18 -22.65 29.54
N GLY A 218 -22.04 -21.51 30.22
CA GLY A 218 -23.14 -20.59 30.52
C GLY A 218 -23.69 -19.86 29.28
N ASN A 219 -22.87 -19.73 28.23
CA ASN A 219 -23.20 -19.10 26.94
C ASN A 219 -23.84 -20.04 25.91
N ARG A 220 -23.79 -21.36 26.10
CA ARG A 220 -24.35 -22.31 25.13
C ARG A 220 -25.85 -22.05 24.92
N ASN A 221 -26.21 -21.77 23.66
CA ASN A 221 -27.53 -21.33 23.22
C ASN A 221 -28.44 -22.48 22.78
N ILE A 222 -28.24 -23.71 23.27
CA ILE A 222 -29.02 -24.88 22.83
C ILE A 222 -29.46 -25.72 24.03
N GLY A 223 -30.77 -25.74 24.28
CA GLY A 223 -31.41 -26.67 25.21
C GLY A 223 -31.78 -26.08 26.57
N THR A 224 -31.89 -26.94 27.58
CA THR A 224 -32.09 -26.57 29.00
C THR A 224 -30.79 -26.25 29.73
N ARG A 225 -29.65 -26.20 29.00
CA ARG A 225 -28.31 -25.98 29.55
C ARG A 225 -27.86 -24.57 29.20
N GLY A 226 -27.58 -23.78 30.24
CA GLY A 226 -27.31 -22.35 30.13
C GLY A 226 -28.57 -21.50 30.28
N ASN A 227 -28.40 -20.26 30.72
CA ASN A 227 -29.46 -19.26 30.71
C ASN A 227 -28.86 -18.00 30.10
N LYS A 228 -29.15 -17.71 28.83
CA LYS A 228 -28.61 -16.53 28.13
C LYS A 228 -28.87 -15.22 28.86
N HIS A 229 -29.96 -15.13 29.63
CA HIS A 229 -30.27 -13.97 30.47
C HIS A 229 -29.31 -13.80 31.66
N LYS A 230 -28.49 -14.82 31.94
CA LYS A 230 -27.43 -14.85 32.97
C LYS A 230 -26.03 -14.83 32.38
N PHE A 231 -25.85 -14.67 31.07
CA PHE A 231 -24.51 -14.57 30.46
C PHE A 231 -23.64 -13.53 31.17
N ASN A 232 -24.22 -12.36 31.44
CA ASN A 232 -23.53 -11.28 32.16
C ASN A 232 -23.19 -11.67 33.62
N ASP A 233 -24.01 -12.50 34.28
CA ASP A 233 -23.71 -13.03 35.60
C ASP A 233 -22.50 -13.98 35.55
N TYR A 234 -22.47 -14.89 34.57
CA TYR A 234 -21.35 -15.81 34.37
C TYR A 234 -20.04 -15.05 34.10
N VAL A 235 -20.09 -14.04 33.23
CA VAL A 235 -18.92 -13.20 32.92
C VAL A 235 -18.49 -12.40 34.14
N SER A 236 -19.40 -11.67 34.79
CA SER A 236 -19.07 -10.80 35.92
C SER A 236 -18.54 -11.61 37.12
N GLU A 237 -19.06 -12.81 37.39
CA GLU A 237 -18.56 -13.71 38.44
C GLU A 237 -17.08 -14.02 38.24
N LYS A 238 -16.63 -14.28 37.01
CA LYS A 238 -15.26 -14.70 36.71
C LYS A 238 -14.33 -13.57 36.27
N SER A 239 -14.82 -12.35 36.05
CA SER A 239 -14.01 -11.25 35.49
C SER A 239 -14.22 -9.87 36.11
N ASN A 240 -15.29 -9.65 36.89
CA ASN A 240 -15.78 -8.32 37.30
C ASN A 240 -16.14 -7.38 36.12
N TYR A 241 -16.33 -7.93 34.92
CA TYR A 241 -16.79 -7.18 33.75
C TYR A 241 -18.32 -7.27 33.64
N TYR A 242 -19.01 -6.20 34.05
CA TYR A 242 -20.48 -6.15 34.11
C TYR A 242 -21.15 -5.75 32.80
N GLY A 243 -20.41 -5.14 31.88
CA GLY A 243 -20.92 -4.61 30.61
C GLY A 243 -20.87 -5.58 29.44
N ALA A 244 -20.65 -6.87 29.71
CA ALA A 244 -20.51 -7.87 28.65
C ALA A 244 -21.74 -7.93 27.74
N LYS A 245 -21.50 -8.03 26.43
CA LYS A 245 -22.58 -8.24 25.46
C LYS A 245 -22.73 -9.73 25.17
N VAL A 246 -23.97 -10.20 25.07
CA VAL A 246 -24.26 -11.57 24.65
C VAL A 246 -23.86 -11.74 23.19
N LEU A 247 -23.02 -12.74 22.92
CA LEU A 247 -22.39 -12.93 21.62
C LEU A 247 -23.09 -13.97 20.74
N ASN A 248 -23.87 -14.89 21.30
CA ASN A 248 -24.67 -15.89 20.59
C ASN A 248 -23.88 -16.84 19.65
N TYR A 249 -22.57 -17.02 19.81
CA TYR A 249 -21.79 -18.06 19.13
C TYR A 249 -20.87 -18.80 20.12
N ASP A 250 -20.26 -19.90 19.69
CA ASP A 250 -19.32 -20.66 20.51
C ASP A 250 -18.06 -19.83 20.80
N LEU A 251 -17.86 -19.48 22.07
CA LEU A 251 -16.76 -18.61 22.48
C LEU A 251 -15.47 -19.39 22.67
N PHE A 252 -14.36 -18.66 22.55
CA PHE A 252 -13.00 -19.07 22.89
C PHE A 252 -12.49 -20.26 22.08
N GLN A 253 -13.06 -20.49 20.89
CA GLN A 253 -12.66 -21.56 19.96
C GLN A 253 -11.38 -21.21 19.18
N GLY A 254 -10.97 -19.94 19.18
CA GLY A 254 -9.79 -19.46 18.47
C GLY A 254 -10.10 -18.96 17.06
N HIS A 255 -9.43 -17.87 16.66
CA HIS A 255 -9.68 -17.18 15.38
C HIS A 255 -8.51 -17.20 14.40
N SER A 256 -7.47 -17.99 14.67
CA SER A 256 -6.24 -18.02 13.89
C SER A 256 -6.45 -18.36 12.40
N ALA A 257 -7.38 -19.26 12.08
CA ALA A 257 -7.66 -19.67 10.70
C ALA A 257 -8.01 -18.47 9.80
N ASN A 258 -8.87 -17.57 10.31
CA ASN A 258 -9.33 -16.41 9.55
C ASN A 258 -8.37 -15.21 9.72
N LEU A 259 -7.96 -14.92 10.96
CA LEU A 259 -7.20 -13.71 11.26
C LEU A 259 -5.71 -13.78 10.86
N ALA A 260 -5.12 -14.98 10.73
CA ALA A 260 -3.73 -15.09 10.32
C ALA A 260 -3.48 -14.53 8.90
N HIS A 261 -4.37 -14.88 7.95
CA HIS A 261 -4.27 -14.38 6.58
C HIS A 261 -4.59 -12.89 6.51
N TYR A 262 -5.61 -12.45 7.24
CA TYR A 262 -5.97 -11.03 7.37
C TYR A 262 -4.77 -10.16 7.77
N TYR A 263 -4.13 -10.46 8.90
CA TYR A 263 -3.01 -9.65 9.41
C TYR A 263 -1.77 -9.76 8.52
N ARG A 264 -1.48 -10.96 8.00
CA ARG A 264 -0.31 -11.17 7.14
C ARG A 264 -0.42 -10.36 5.86
N HIS A 265 -1.56 -10.41 5.17
CA HIS A 265 -1.74 -9.64 3.94
C HIS A 265 -1.74 -8.13 4.23
N LEU A 266 -2.44 -7.68 5.27
CA LEU A 266 -2.44 -6.27 5.67
C LEU A 266 -1.02 -5.76 5.96
N TYR A 267 -0.24 -6.50 6.75
CA TYR A 267 1.15 -6.16 7.07
C TYR A 267 2.04 -6.13 5.83
N GLN A 268 1.89 -7.10 4.93
CA GLN A 268 2.68 -7.16 3.70
C GLN A 268 2.36 -6.00 2.76
N THR A 269 1.09 -5.58 2.64
CA THR A 269 0.72 -4.40 1.84
C THR A 269 1.36 -3.14 2.41
N VAL A 270 1.33 -2.97 3.73
CA VAL A 270 1.95 -1.82 4.38
C VAL A 270 3.47 -1.82 4.17
N LYS A 271 4.12 -2.96 4.39
CA LYS A 271 5.55 -3.14 4.18
C LYS A 271 5.95 -2.90 2.72
N PHE A 272 5.15 -3.38 1.77
CA PHE A 272 5.38 -3.19 0.34
C PHE A 272 5.45 -1.71 -0.03
N ILE A 273 4.55 -0.88 0.49
CA ILE A 273 4.53 0.57 0.21
C ILE A 273 5.64 1.29 1.00
N ALA A 274 5.75 1.01 2.30
CA ALA A 274 6.67 1.71 3.19
C ALA A 274 8.15 1.54 2.78
N ASN A 275 8.50 0.38 2.24
CA ASN A 275 9.87 0.03 1.85
C ASN A 275 10.26 0.49 0.44
N GLN A 276 9.36 1.13 -0.34
CA GLN A 276 9.73 1.69 -1.63
C GLN A 276 10.81 2.76 -1.48
N ASN A 277 11.70 2.91 -2.48
CA ASN A 277 12.71 3.97 -2.47
C ASN A 277 12.03 5.35 -2.57
N ASP A 278 12.48 6.33 -1.79
CA ASP A 278 11.96 7.70 -1.81
C ASP A 278 12.14 8.42 -3.16
N GLN A 279 13.09 7.98 -4.01
CA GLN A 279 13.23 8.45 -5.39
C GLN A 279 12.09 7.94 -6.31
N PHE A 280 11.53 6.77 -6.01
CA PHE A 280 10.41 6.19 -6.74
C PHE A 280 9.07 6.67 -6.18
N LEU A 281 8.92 6.61 -4.86
CA LEU A 281 7.70 6.97 -4.16
C LEU A 281 8.01 7.85 -2.95
N THR A 282 7.63 9.13 -3.00
CA THR A 282 7.89 10.05 -1.88
C THR A 282 7.10 9.65 -0.63
N TYR A 283 7.48 10.20 0.52
CA TYR A 283 6.79 9.94 1.77
C TYR A 283 5.29 10.29 1.73
N GLU A 284 4.92 11.41 1.10
CA GLU A 284 3.53 11.85 0.91
C GLU A 284 2.76 10.86 0.01
N GLN A 285 3.40 10.37 -1.05
CA GLN A 285 2.78 9.37 -1.92
C GLN A 285 2.57 8.04 -1.17
N LYS A 286 3.56 7.58 -0.39
CA LYS A 286 3.41 6.42 0.50
C LYS A 286 2.24 6.62 1.47
N ARG A 287 2.16 7.78 2.12
CA ARG A 287 1.08 8.16 3.03
C ARG A 287 -0.28 8.13 2.33
N ASN A 288 -0.38 8.58 1.08
CA ASN A 288 -1.62 8.52 0.30
C ASN A 288 -2.07 7.07 0.04
N TYR A 289 -1.18 6.20 -0.44
CA TYR A 289 -1.52 4.78 -0.65
C TYR A 289 -1.91 4.07 0.66
N LEU A 290 -1.19 4.33 1.74
CA LEU A 290 -1.49 3.76 3.05
C LEU A 290 -2.79 4.31 3.64
N ARG A 291 -3.15 5.56 3.32
CA ARG A 291 -4.46 6.13 3.67
C ARG A 291 -5.60 5.46 2.91
N ILE A 292 -5.40 5.12 1.63
CA ILE A 292 -6.36 4.34 0.83
C ILE A 292 -6.55 2.97 1.48
N LEU A 293 -5.47 2.26 1.81
CA LEU A 293 -5.55 0.97 2.50
C LEU A 293 -6.28 1.10 3.86
N ARG A 294 -5.85 2.06 4.69
CA ARG A 294 -6.45 2.32 6.01
C ARG A 294 -7.93 2.69 5.93
N SER A 295 -8.37 3.41 4.90
CA SER A 295 -9.78 3.76 4.71
C SER A 295 -10.68 2.53 4.54
N GLN A 296 -10.10 1.37 4.20
CA GLN A 296 -10.84 0.14 4.19
C GLN A 296 -11.04 -0.41 5.61
N LEU A 297 -10.17 -0.14 6.58
CA LEU A 297 -10.25 -0.70 7.92
C LEU A 297 -11.31 0.00 8.78
N SER A 298 -12.27 -0.77 9.31
CA SER A 298 -13.19 -0.26 10.34
C SER A 298 -12.44 0.11 11.63
N ASN A 299 -13.09 0.91 12.49
CA ASN A 299 -12.50 1.28 13.78
C ASN A 299 -12.24 0.03 14.64
N GLN A 300 -13.13 -0.96 14.59
CA GLN A 300 -12.98 -2.24 15.29
C GLN A 300 -11.79 -3.05 14.76
N GLU A 301 -11.55 -3.05 13.45
CA GLU A 301 -10.36 -3.63 12.85
C GLU A 301 -9.09 -2.94 13.32
N GLN A 302 -9.08 -1.60 13.39
CA GLN A 302 -7.94 -0.84 13.91
C GLN A 302 -7.69 -1.13 15.40
N ALA A 303 -8.74 -1.34 16.19
CA ALA A 303 -8.63 -1.76 17.59
C ALA A 303 -8.05 -3.18 17.72
N MET A 304 -8.53 -4.12 16.92
CA MET A 304 -8.00 -5.49 16.89
C MET A 304 -6.53 -5.52 16.42
N LEU A 305 -6.18 -4.68 15.44
CA LEU A 305 -4.80 -4.49 15.01
C LEU A 305 -3.91 -3.90 16.12
N PHE A 306 -4.43 -2.93 16.87
CA PHE A 306 -3.75 -2.40 18.05
C PHE A 306 -3.49 -3.50 19.08
N TYR A 307 -4.47 -4.35 19.40
CA TYR A 307 -4.25 -5.46 20.34
C TYR A 307 -3.32 -6.54 19.79
N ASN A 308 -3.36 -6.80 18.48
CA ASN A 308 -2.41 -7.69 17.84
C ASN A 308 -0.96 -7.21 18.07
N TRP A 309 -0.71 -5.90 17.96
CA TRP A 309 0.61 -5.32 18.23
C TRP A 309 0.93 -5.14 19.71
N LYS A 310 -0.05 -4.75 20.53
CA LYS A 310 0.12 -4.55 21.96
C LYS A 310 0.40 -5.88 22.65
N SER A 311 -0.08 -6.97 22.06
CA SER A 311 0.39 -8.32 22.34
C SER A 311 1.63 -8.68 21.51
N ASP A 312 2.35 -9.73 21.91
CA ASP A 312 3.59 -10.14 21.25
C ASP A 312 3.42 -10.73 19.84
N PHE A 313 2.19 -10.76 19.29
CA PHE A 313 1.86 -11.32 17.98
C PHE A 313 2.17 -10.36 16.82
N GLY A 314 2.15 -9.05 17.07
CA GLY A 314 2.16 -8.00 16.05
C GLY A 314 3.33 -7.03 16.17
N HIS A 315 4.41 -7.39 16.88
CA HIS A 315 5.55 -6.51 17.17
C HIS A 315 6.15 -5.84 15.90
N GLY A 316 6.00 -6.44 14.72
CA GLY A 316 6.43 -5.89 13.45
C GLY A 316 5.80 -4.54 13.06
N TRP A 317 4.61 -4.22 13.59
CA TRP A 317 3.86 -3.00 13.27
C TRP A 317 4.50 -1.72 13.81
N GLN A 318 5.01 -1.77 15.04
CA GLN A 318 5.64 -0.63 15.70
C GLN A 318 6.75 -1.13 16.62
N ASN A 319 8.00 -0.84 16.25
CA ASN A 319 9.22 -1.19 16.97
C ASN A 319 10.36 -0.20 16.62
N LYS A 320 11.60 -0.54 16.98
CA LYS A 320 12.77 0.32 16.71
C LYS A 320 13.04 0.53 15.22
N THR A 321 12.70 -0.43 14.37
CA THR A 321 12.95 -0.42 12.93
C THR A 321 11.73 0.05 12.14
N ASN A 322 10.55 -0.51 12.45
CA ASN A 322 9.31 -0.23 11.75
C ASN A 322 8.41 0.66 12.60
N LYS A 323 7.93 1.76 12.03
CA LYS A 323 7.09 2.73 12.72
C LYS A 323 5.74 2.89 12.02
N TYR A 324 5.04 1.81 11.68
CA TYR A 324 3.87 1.87 10.80
C TYR A 324 2.65 2.56 11.43
N PHE A 325 2.45 2.38 12.73
CA PHE A 325 1.38 3.06 13.45
C PHE A 325 1.64 4.56 13.56
N THR A 326 2.90 4.96 13.70
CA THR A 326 3.28 6.36 13.94
C THR A 326 3.62 7.10 12.65
N ASP A 327 4.67 6.70 11.94
CA ASP A 327 5.10 7.34 10.69
C ASP A 327 4.05 7.26 9.58
N TYR A 328 3.18 6.25 9.56
CA TYR A 328 2.17 6.08 8.52
C TYR A 328 0.72 6.11 9.01
N ARG A 329 0.50 6.25 10.33
CA ARG A 329 -0.84 6.39 10.94
C ARG A 329 -1.80 5.27 10.60
N MET A 330 -1.36 4.01 10.58
CA MET A 330 -2.22 2.88 10.20
C MET A 330 -3.41 2.64 11.14
N ILE A 331 -3.38 3.18 12.37
CA ILE A 331 -4.46 3.10 13.37
C ILE A 331 -5.05 4.47 13.73
N HIS A 332 -5.06 5.41 12.78
CA HIS A 332 -5.47 6.80 13.02
C HIS A 332 -6.90 7.01 13.52
N ASN A 333 -7.84 6.15 13.12
CA ASN A 333 -9.25 6.29 13.48
C ASN A 333 -9.58 5.58 14.80
N LEU A 334 -8.57 5.07 15.50
CA LEU A 334 -8.71 4.46 16.82
C LEU A 334 -8.85 5.53 17.91
N TYR A 335 -9.75 5.30 18.85
CA TYR A 335 -10.01 6.17 20.00
C TYR A 335 -10.20 5.35 21.28
N ASN A 336 -9.95 5.98 22.45
CA ASN A 336 -9.86 5.29 23.75
C ASN A 336 -11.15 4.53 24.13
N ASP A 337 -12.34 5.05 23.83
CA ASP A 337 -13.60 4.38 24.21
C ASP A 337 -13.82 3.03 23.50
N LEU A 338 -13.12 2.79 22.38
CA LEU A 338 -13.16 1.50 21.71
C LEU A 338 -12.27 0.46 22.41
N LEU A 339 -11.29 0.92 23.18
CA LEU A 339 -10.33 0.08 23.88
C LEU A 339 -10.87 -0.46 25.22
N ILE A 340 -10.12 -1.40 25.80
CA ILE A 340 -10.24 -1.79 27.20
C ILE A 340 -9.73 -0.61 28.02
N SER A 341 -10.47 -0.25 29.08
CA SER A 341 -10.21 0.94 29.91
C SER A 341 -8.80 1.06 30.50
N ASP A 342 -8.08 -0.06 30.55
CA ASP A 342 -6.70 -0.13 31.04
C ASP A 342 -5.64 0.34 30.04
N PHE A 343 -6.04 0.65 28.80
CA PHE A 343 -5.17 1.16 27.74
C PHE A 343 -5.59 2.58 27.33
N ASP A 344 -4.65 3.52 27.47
CA ASP A 344 -4.80 4.88 26.98
C ASP A 344 -3.80 5.15 25.86
N LEU A 345 -4.29 5.49 24.67
CA LEU A 345 -3.47 5.80 23.50
C LEU A 345 -2.52 6.97 23.75
N LYS A 346 -2.92 7.98 24.55
CA LYS A 346 -2.08 9.13 24.87
C LYS A 346 -0.83 8.70 25.64
N VAL A 347 -1.01 7.83 26.63
CA VAL A 347 0.07 7.30 27.46
C VAL A 347 0.93 6.32 26.68
N ILE A 348 0.30 5.38 25.95
CA ILE A 348 1.02 4.31 25.25
C ILE A 348 1.91 4.84 24.13
N PHE A 349 1.44 5.85 23.39
CA PHE A 349 2.21 6.46 22.30
C PHE A 349 3.01 7.69 22.74
N ASP A 350 2.91 8.11 24.01
CA ASP A 350 3.54 9.32 24.54
C ASP A 350 3.35 10.51 23.59
N ILE A 351 2.09 10.79 23.26
CA ILE A 351 1.70 11.65 22.13
C ILE A 351 2.31 13.06 22.21
N GLU A 352 2.55 13.54 23.44
CA GLU A 352 3.12 14.87 23.70
C GLU A 352 4.60 14.95 23.30
N ASN A 353 5.37 13.87 23.48
CA ASN A 353 6.81 13.84 23.23
C ASN A 353 7.20 13.02 21.99
N LEU A 354 6.25 12.34 21.37
CA LEU A 354 6.51 11.44 20.26
C LEU A 354 6.98 12.19 19.01
N ASN A 355 8.19 11.86 18.56
CA ASN A 355 8.68 12.28 17.26
C ASN A 355 8.37 11.22 16.18
N TYR A 356 7.54 11.60 15.21
CA TYR A 356 7.12 10.78 14.08
C TYR A 356 7.04 11.62 12.79
N LYS A 357 7.17 10.96 11.63
CA LYS A 357 7.18 11.66 10.34
C LYS A 357 5.83 12.37 10.07
N LYS A 358 5.89 13.56 9.46
CA LYS A 358 4.73 14.38 9.08
C LYS A 358 4.81 14.79 7.61
N GLU A 359 3.65 14.93 6.96
CA GLU A 359 3.56 15.41 5.58
C GLU A 359 3.91 16.91 5.50
N ILE A 360 4.64 17.30 4.46
CA ILE A 360 4.97 18.71 4.22
C ILE A 360 3.69 19.49 3.90
N ASN A 361 3.55 20.70 4.45
CA ASN A 361 2.42 21.63 4.22
C ASN A 361 1.03 21.15 4.71
N ARG A 362 0.97 20.14 5.57
CA ARG A 362 -0.30 19.70 6.18
C ARG A 362 -0.52 20.44 7.50
N THR A 363 -1.60 21.22 7.58
CA THR A 363 -1.96 22.03 8.77
C THR A 363 -2.25 21.16 9.98
N ASN A 364 -2.96 20.05 9.79
CA ASN A 364 -3.24 19.07 10.82
C ASN A 364 -2.84 17.65 10.38
N ASP A 365 -1.78 17.13 10.97
CA ASP A 365 -1.23 15.78 10.73
C ASP A 365 -1.03 15.04 12.07
N SER A 366 -2.06 15.11 12.90
CA SER A 366 -2.27 14.38 14.15
C SER A 366 -2.03 12.87 13.99
N LEU A 367 -1.61 12.22 15.07
CA LEU A 367 -1.40 10.78 15.06
C LEU A 367 -2.75 10.04 15.02
N PHE A 368 -3.71 10.51 15.82
CA PHE A 368 -5.06 9.99 15.91
C PHE A 368 -6.09 11.09 15.65
N GLU A 369 -7.20 10.73 15.02
CA GLU A 369 -8.28 11.64 14.66
C GLU A 369 -8.89 12.33 15.89
N PHE A 370 -8.99 11.64 17.04
CA PHE A 370 -9.60 12.21 18.24
C PHE A 370 -8.82 13.39 18.83
N GLN A 371 -7.53 13.56 18.47
CA GLN A 371 -6.75 14.73 18.86
C GLN A 371 -7.39 16.00 18.29
N ASP A 372 -7.97 15.88 17.11
CA ASP A 372 -8.53 17.00 16.37
C ASP A 372 -9.92 17.39 16.88
N TRP A 373 -10.68 16.43 17.44
CA TRP A 373 -11.99 16.68 18.03
C TRP A 373 -11.94 17.71 19.17
N SER A 374 -10.93 17.62 20.02
CA SER A 374 -10.77 18.53 21.18
C SER A 374 -10.50 19.98 20.78
N THR A 375 -9.81 20.19 19.66
CA THR A 375 -9.56 21.52 19.09
C THR A 375 -10.81 22.19 18.54
N HIS A 376 -11.81 21.43 18.08
CA HIS A 376 -13.05 21.99 17.54
C HIS A 376 -13.99 22.48 18.65
N ILE A 377 -14.12 21.74 19.75
CA ILE A 377 -14.99 22.11 20.88
C ILE A 377 -14.58 23.44 21.51
N HIS A 378 -13.28 23.77 21.54
CA HIS A 378 -12.79 25.04 22.09
C HIS A 378 -12.84 26.23 21.13
N ASN A 379 -13.02 26.00 19.83
CA ASN A 379 -13.14 27.08 18.84
C ASN A 379 -14.60 27.44 18.51
N ASP A 380 -15.54 26.56 18.86
CA ASP A 380 -16.99 26.73 18.65
C ASP A 380 -17.74 27.18 19.94
N LEU A 381 -17.01 27.45 21.02
CA LEU A 381 -17.46 28.09 22.28
C LEU A 381 -16.77 29.45 22.41
#